data_AF-A0A944WYM7-F1
#
_entry.id   AF-A0A944WYM7-F1
#
_cell.length_a   1.000
_cell.length_b   1.000
_cell.length_c   1.000
_cell.angle_alpha   90.00
_cell.angle_beta   90.00
_cell.angle_gamma   90.00
#
_symmetry.space_group_name_H-M   'P 1'
#
loop_
_entity.id
_entity.type
_entity.pdbx_description
1 polymer ?
#
loop_
_entity_poly.entity_id
_entity_poly.type
_entity_poly.pdbx_seq_one_letter_code
_entity_poly.pdbx_strand_id
1 'polypeptide(L)' 'MKVVVVRDPKESNERLITRFGKAVQKSRKVPAIRNGRYHKKSPTKRYERQSAVMREGYRAQRERSKFY' A
#
# COMPACT_ATOMS: atom_id res chain seq x y z
N MET A 1 15.59 -3.30 -7.06
CA MET A 1 15.62 -2.26 -6.01
C MET A 1 15.22 -2.85 -4.65
N LYS A 2 16.15 -2.98 -3.71
CA LYS A 2 15.96 -3.68 -2.42
C LYS A 2 15.20 -2.82 -1.40
N VAL A 3 14.42 -3.43 -0.50
CA VAL A 3 13.95 -2.79 0.75
C VAL A 3 14.77 -3.41 1.87
N VAL A 4 15.43 -2.59 2.68
CA VAL A 4 16.33 -3.05 3.74
C VAL A 4 15.90 -2.39 5.05
N VAL A 5 15.86 -3.19 6.11
CA VAL A 5 15.69 -2.72 7.49
C VAL A 5 16.79 -3.36 8.32
N VAL A 6 17.52 -2.55 9.07
CA VAL A 6 18.57 -3.02 9.99
C VAL A 6 17.92 -3.31 11.34
N ARG A 7 18.26 -4.48 11.90
CA ARG A 7 17.79 -4.92 13.21
C ARG A 7 18.45 -4.10 14.31
N ASP A 8 17.64 -3.64 15.25
CA ASP A 8 18.13 -3.04 16.50
C ASP A 8 18.37 -4.16 17.54
N PRO A 9 19.50 -4.17 18.27
CA PRO A 9 19.76 -5.14 19.34
C PRO A 9 18.69 -5.18 20.44
N LYS A 10 18.00 -4.06 20.69
CA LYS A 10 16.97 -3.91 21.73
C LYS A 10 15.56 -4.24 21.24
N GLU A 11 15.43 -4.70 19.99
CA GLU A 11 14.14 -4.97 19.36
C GLU A 11 13.79 -6.48 19.34
N SER A 12 12.50 -6.78 19.54
CA SER A 12 11.95 -8.12 19.34
C SER A 12 11.76 -8.45 17.86
N ASN A 13 11.80 -9.74 17.50
CA ASN A 13 11.62 -10.17 16.11
C ASN A 13 10.30 -9.67 15.49
N GLU A 14 9.22 -9.65 16.26
CA GLU A 14 7.90 -9.21 15.79
C GLU A 14 7.88 -7.72 15.40
N ARG A 15 8.55 -6.88 16.18
CA ARG A 15 8.67 -5.44 15.88
C ARG A 15 9.49 -5.22 14.60
N LEU A 16 10.56 -6.01 14.41
CA LEU A 16 11.38 -5.95 13.21
C LEU A 16 10.58 -6.33 11.96
N ILE A 17 9.82 -7.42 12.01
CA ILE A 17 8.94 -7.86 10.91
C ILE A 17 7.90 -6.78 10.61
N THR A 18 7.29 -6.20 11.64
CA THR A 18 6.30 -5.12 11.49
C THR A 18 6.90 -3.89 10.80
N ARG A 19 8.11 -3.47 11.20
CA ARG A 19 8.84 -2.36 10.57
C ARG A 19 9.16 -2.67 9.10
N PHE A 20 9.63 -3.88 8.82
CA PHE A 20 9.88 -4.30 7.45
C PHE A 20 8.60 -4.27 6.61
N GLY A 21 7.49 -4.78 7.13
CA GLY A 21 6.18 -4.71 6.48
C GLY A 21 5.77 -3.26 6.14
N LYS A 22 5.92 -2.34 7.10
CA LYS A 22 5.67 -0.91 6.87
C LYS A 22 6.59 -0.32 5.81
N ALA A 23 7.88 -0.69 5.80
CA ALA A 23 8.84 -0.23 4.79
C ALA A 23 8.47 -0.73 3.37
N VAL A 24 8.03 -1.98 3.24
CA VAL A 24 7.54 -2.57 1.98
C VAL A 24 6.26 -1.86 1.50
N GLN A 25 5.32 -1.58 2.41
CA GLN A 25 4.10 -0.85 2.08
C GLN A 25 4.41 0.58 1.63
N LYS A 26 5.29 1.29 2.35
CA LYS A 26 5.74 2.64 1.99
C LYS A 26 6.40 2.69 0.63
N SER A 27 7.17 1.66 0.26
CA SER A 27 7.87 1.63 -1.01
C SER A 27 6.95 1.44 -2.22
N ARG A 28 5.67 1.06 -2.03
CA ARG A 28 4.67 0.83 -3.10
C ARG A 28 5.13 -0.14 -4.21
N LYS A 29 6.15 -0.95 -3.94
CA LYS A 29 6.79 -1.85 -4.93
C LYS A 29 5.88 -3.01 -5.29
N VAL A 30 5.25 -3.63 -4.28
CA VAL A 30 4.31 -4.75 -4.47
C VAL A 30 3.15 -4.38 -5.40
N PRO A 31 2.40 -3.27 -5.18
CA PRO A 31 1.33 -2.90 -6.10
C PRO A 31 1.86 -2.48 -7.49
N ALA A 32 3.03 -1.85 -7.58
CA ALA A 32 3.64 -1.50 -8.87
C ALA A 32 3.96 -2.75 -9.71
N ILE A 33 4.64 -3.74 -9.11
CA ILE A 33 4.96 -5.01 -9.77
C ILE A 33 3.67 -5.74 -10.17
N ARG A 34 2.68 -5.82 -9.28
CA ARG A 34 1.39 -6.47 -9.58
C ARG A 34 0.66 -5.77 -10.72
N ASN A 35 0.70 -4.45 -10.78
CA ASN A 35 0.06 -3.67 -11.85
C ASN A 35 0.78 -3.85 -13.19
N GLY A 36 2.11 -4.01 -13.17
CA GLY A 36 2.93 -4.27 -14.36
C GLY A 36 2.98 -5.73 -14.81
N ARG A 37 2.36 -6.67 -14.07
CA ARG A 37 2.38 -8.11 -14.41
C ARG A 37 1.75 -8.40 -15.78
N TYR A 38 0.75 -7.63 -16.19
CA TYR A 38 0.05 -7.79 -17.46
C TYR A 38 -0.03 -6.44 -18.17
N HIS A 39 0.00 -6.47 -19.51
CA HIS A 39 -0.25 -5.27 -20.30
C HIS A 39 -1.69 -4.79 -20.08
N LYS A 40 -1.84 -3.49 -19.82
CA LYS A 40 -3.14 -2.81 -19.68
C LYS A 40 -3.13 -1.56 -20.52
N LYS A 41 -4.24 -1.29 -21.21
CA LYS A 41 -4.46 -0.01 -21.91
C LYS A 41 -4.48 1.13 -20.89
N SER A 42 -4.07 2.32 -21.32
CA SER A 42 -4.16 3.53 -20.48
C SER A 42 -5.61 3.76 -20.05
N PRO A 43 -5.85 4.12 -18.78
CA PRO A 43 -7.19 4.39 -18.31
C PRO A 43 -7.81 5.59 -19.05
N THR A 44 -9.12 5.52 -19.31
CA THR A 44 -9.87 6.66 -19.82
C THR A 44 -10.21 7.62 -18.67
N LYS A 45 -10.47 8.89 -18.98
CA LYS A 45 -10.91 9.91 -17.99
C LYS A 45 -12.09 9.43 -17.14
N ARG A 46 -13.03 8.68 -17.73
CA ARG A 46 -14.18 8.08 -17.00
C ARG A 46 -13.71 7.09 -15.94
N TYR A 47 -12.78 6.21 -16.29
CA TYR A 47 -12.24 5.20 -15.38
C TYR A 47 -11.44 5.84 -14.23
N GLU A 48 -10.67 6.89 -14.52
CA GLU A 48 -9.93 7.64 -13.49
C GLU A 48 -10.87 8.30 -12.47
N ARG A 49 -11.95 8.93 -12.95
CA ARG A 49 -12.98 9.54 -12.08
C ARG A 49 -13.68 8.49 -11.22
N GLN A 50 -14.13 7.39 -11.81
CA GLN A 50 -14.76 6.29 -11.07
C GLN A 50 -13.81 5.74 -9.99
N SER A 51 -12.54 5.57 -10.32
CA SER A 51 -11.51 5.13 -9.37
C SER A 51 -11.24 6.14 -8.26
N ALA A 52 -11.39 7.45 -8.52
CA ALA A 52 -11.27 8.49 -7.51
C ALA A 52 -12.44 8.45 -6.52
N VAL A 53 -13.68 8.37 -7.02
CA VAL A 53 -14.90 8.26 -6.20
C VAL A 53 -14.85 7.03 -5.29
N MET A 54 -14.47 5.87 -5.83
CA MET A 54 -14.34 4.67 -5.00
C MET A 54 -13.26 4.80 -3.92
N ARG A 55 -12.12 5.44 -4.24
CA ARG A 55 -11.06 5.69 -3.25
C ARG A 55 -11.54 6.57 -2.11
N GLU A 56 -12.34 7.59 -2.41
CA GLU A 56 -12.93 8.46 -1.40
C GLU A 56 -13.94 7.71 -0.53
N GLY A 57 -14.80 6.89 -1.13
CA GLY A 57 -15.72 6.02 -0.39
C GLY A 57 -15.00 5.11 0.61
N TYR A 58 -13.92 4.43 0.18
CA TYR A 58 -13.13 3.60 1.08
C TYR A 58 -12.41 4.39 2.19
N ARG A 59 -11.99 5.63 1.91
CA ARG A 59 -11.40 6.51 2.94
C ARG A 59 -12.45 6.89 3.98
N ALA A 60 -13.64 7.30 3.55
CA ALA A 60 -14.74 7.63 4.44
C ALA A 60 -15.16 6.43 5.31
N GLN A 61 -15.26 5.23 4.71
CA GLN A 61 -15.54 4.01 5.46
C GLN A 61 -14.47 3.73 6.52
N ARG A 62 -13.18 3.86 6.16
CA ARG A 62 -12.08 3.63 7.10
C ARG A 62 -12.10 4.61 8.29
N GLU A 63 -12.44 5.87 8.06
CA GLU A 63 -12.59 6.85 9.15
C GLU A 63 -13.77 6.49 10.07
N ARG A 64 -14.89 6.01 9.52
CA ARG A 64 -16.04 5.54 10.33
C ARG A 64 -15.68 4.32 11.18
N SER A 65 -14.97 3.36 10.61
CA SER A 65 -14.53 2.12 11.27
C SER A 65 -13.29 2.30 12.16
N LYS A 66 -12.84 3.53 12.41
CA LYS A 66 -11.67 3.80 13.25
C LYS A 66 -12.00 3.77 14.74
N PHE A 67 -13.27 4.01 15.08
CA PHE A 67 -13.75 4.21 16.45
C PHE A 67 -14.58 3.04 16.98
N TYR A 68 -14.86 2.04 16.14
CA TYR A 68 -15.55 0.79 16.45
C TYR A 68 -14.72 -0.37 15.93
#